data_AF-M6VR60-F1
#
_entry.id   AF-M6VR60-F1
#
_cell.length_a   1.000
_cell.length_b   1.000
_cell.length_c   1.000
_cell.angle_alpha   90.00
_cell.angle_beta   90.00
_cell.angle_gamma   90.00
#
_symmetry.space_group_name_H-M   'P 1'
#
loop_
_entity.id
_entity.type
_entity.pdbx_description
1 polymer ?
#
loop_
_entity_poly.entity_id
_entity_poly.type
_entity_poly.pdbx_seq_one_letter_code
_entity_poly.pdbx_strand_id
1 'polypeptide(L)'
;MYFKDFSIIIIFLTFVLNVYPVSYEEAYTMEKEDPLFSIPLYEELLRTSQKSDIRKTASSRLFFLYEKYRKYVPAILIMIRSGKITDKKGRYPSIVSELADGLNVSPSSLVSVVSGCNKPIVNPDMYFQETNPSETKEETQISEPVVVQEMPLLFKILSKKENAPLYKACYAVKIKTGDYDGWEKIHAFGEMKGILNPQTSLALYISFTLHSGRGSAYKRIYSGGRLKSLNEEGKSDLLYLYGKFLRNSGKYDSSARYFWMSGSYANKNRSAIETAKTLLISGRKQEACSYLTKSFFPGDESEELLFRICFKNFENTYPSQEFLKAVKILNNDTPDPVFEYFLGKKIPIKPKNRIRTIRTNSTRITENFWMKDCSPAKRIRLLFGIIAKKTERSFYPARLSSFANPVAPIYLRKI
;
A
#
# COMPACT_ATOMS: atom_id res chain seq x y z
N MET A 1 38.05 -26.83 10.41
CA MET A 1 37.90 -25.63 9.55
C MET A 1 36.78 -25.77 8.51
N TYR A 2 36.52 -26.96 7.96
CA TYR A 2 35.48 -27.20 6.92
C TYR A 2 34.00 -27.02 7.31
N PHE A 3 33.66 -27.02 8.60
CA PHE A 3 32.25 -26.93 9.04
C PHE A 3 31.65 -25.52 8.89
N LYS A 4 32.49 -24.47 9.00
CA LYS A 4 32.06 -23.07 8.81
C LYS A 4 31.77 -22.77 7.34
N ASP A 5 32.61 -23.26 6.43
CA ASP A 5 32.46 -23.03 5.00
C ASP A 5 31.22 -23.75 4.43
N PHE A 6 30.92 -24.96 4.91
CA PHE A 6 29.70 -25.69 4.55
C PHE A 6 28.43 -24.96 5.03
N SER A 7 28.43 -24.39 6.23
CA SER A 7 27.28 -23.60 6.71
C SER A 7 27.06 -22.32 5.90
N ILE A 8 28.12 -21.66 5.41
CA ILE A 8 28.00 -20.48 4.54
C ILE A 8 27.43 -20.88 3.18
N ILE A 9 27.87 -21.99 2.60
CA ILE A 9 27.35 -22.52 1.33
C ILE A 9 25.88 -22.93 1.47
N ILE A 10 25.49 -23.60 2.55
CA ILE A 10 24.09 -23.96 2.81
C ILE A 10 23.23 -22.69 3.02
N ILE A 11 23.73 -21.69 3.76
CA ILE A 11 23.04 -20.40 3.92
C ILE A 11 22.88 -19.71 2.56
N PHE A 12 23.92 -19.69 1.74
CA PHE A 12 23.89 -19.11 0.39
C PHE A 12 22.94 -19.87 -0.55
N LEU A 13 22.92 -21.21 -0.50
CA LEU A 13 21.96 -22.04 -1.24
C LEU A 13 20.53 -21.80 -0.76
N THR A 14 20.28 -21.73 0.54
CA THR A 14 18.93 -21.38 1.06
C THR A 14 18.50 -19.96 0.70
N PHE A 15 19.46 -19.04 0.53
CA PHE A 15 19.18 -17.68 0.06
C PHE A 15 18.79 -17.66 -1.44
N VAL A 16 19.44 -18.48 -2.27
CA VAL A 16 19.10 -18.66 -3.70
C VAL A 16 17.79 -19.44 -3.89
N LEU A 17 17.42 -20.34 -2.97
CA LEU A 17 16.22 -21.19 -3.06
C LEU A 17 14.88 -20.46 -2.82
N ASN A 18 14.88 -19.16 -2.53
CA ASN A 18 13.66 -18.34 -2.50
C ASN A 18 13.32 -17.74 -3.88
N VAL A 19 13.90 -18.26 -4.95
CA VAL A 19 13.53 -17.91 -6.32
C VAL A 19 12.49 -18.91 -6.81
N TYR A 20 11.29 -18.43 -7.11
CA TYR A 20 10.30 -19.26 -7.80
C TYR A 20 10.57 -19.11 -9.29
N PRO A 21 11.02 -20.16 -10.00
CA PRO A 21 11.19 -20.05 -11.45
C PRO A 21 9.81 -19.90 -12.07
N VAL A 22 9.43 -18.68 -12.45
CA VAL A 22 8.14 -18.39 -13.09
C VAL A 22 8.35 -18.27 -14.58
N SER A 23 7.54 -19.00 -15.37
CA SER A 23 7.55 -18.85 -16.83
C SER A 23 6.56 -17.77 -17.26
N TYR A 24 6.78 -17.19 -18.45
CA TYR A 24 5.81 -16.24 -19.01
C TYR A 24 4.45 -16.90 -19.27
N GLU A 25 4.44 -18.18 -19.68
CA GLU A 25 3.21 -18.91 -19.97
C GLU A 25 2.38 -19.12 -18.69
N GLU A 26 3.02 -19.49 -17.58
CA GLU A 26 2.35 -19.60 -16.27
C GLU A 26 1.69 -18.28 -15.84
N ALA A 27 2.38 -17.15 -16.03
CA ALA A 27 1.82 -15.84 -15.70
C ALA A 27 0.65 -15.48 -16.62
N TYR A 28 0.74 -15.84 -17.91
CA TYR A 28 -0.27 -15.54 -18.92
C TYR A 28 -1.51 -16.42 -18.80
N THR A 29 -1.37 -17.71 -18.45
CA THR A 29 -2.50 -18.60 -18.14
C THR A 29 -3.23 -18.09 -16.89
N MET A 30 -2.48 -17.75 -15.83
CA MET A 30 -3.06 -17.15 -14.63
C MET A 30 -3.74 -15.80 -14.94
N GLU A 31 -3.23 -14.98 -15.86
CA GLU A 31 -3.91 -13.73 -16.24
C GLU A 31 -5.31 -13.96 -16.80
N LYS A 32 -5.51 -15.06 -17.55
CA LYS A 32 -6.82 -15.42 -18.12
C LYS A 32 -7.79 -15.93 -17.07
N GLU A 33 -7.30 -16.73 -16.11
CA GLU A 33 -8.11 -17.32 -15.05
C GLU A 33 -8.40 -16.32 -13.92
N ASP A 34 -7.35 -15.64 -13.46
CA ASP A 34 -7.36 -14.72 -12.33
C ASP A 34 -6.33 -13.59 -12.50
N PRO A 35 -6.73 -12.49 -13.17
CA PRO A 35 -5.80 -11.42 -13.48
C PRO A 35 -5.24 -10.67 -12.27
N LEU A 36 -5.83 -10.82 -11.07
CA LEU A 36 -5.27 -10.23 -9.86
C LEU A 36 -4.08 -11.06 -9.34
N PHE A 37 -4.20 -12.39 -9.36
CA PHE A 37 -3.16 -13.29 -8.88
C PHE A 37 -2.06 -13.58 -9.91
N SER A 38 -2.20 -13.12 -11.17
CA SER A 38 -1.10 -13.12 -12.14
C SER A 38 -0.05 -12.02 -11.87
N ILE A 39 -0.41 -10.95 -11.15
CA ILE A 39 0.50 -9.85 -10.79
C ILE A 39 1.80 -10.35 -10.12
N PRO A 40 1.75 -11.10 -8.99
CA PRO A 40 2.97 -11.60 -8.34
C PRO A 40 3.81 -12.50 -9.24
N LEU A 41 3.19 -13.23 -10.19
CA LEU A 41 3.91 -14.05 -11.16
C LEU A 41 4.70 -13.18 -12.15
N TYR A 42 4.09 -12.13 -12.68
CA TYR A 42 4.77 -11.18 -13.55
C TYR A 42 5.86 -10.38 -12.82
N GLU A 43 5.65 -10.01 -11.56
CA GLU A 43 6.66 -9.34 -10.73
C GLU A 43 7.90 -10.22 -10.53
N GLU A 44 7.68 -11.51 -10.21
CA GLU A 44 8.77 -12.47 -10.04
C GLU A 44 9.46 -12.79 -11.38
N LEU A 45 8.72 -12.85 -12.48
CA LEU A 45 9.28 -12.99 -13.82
C LEU A 45 10.20 -11.82 -14.19
N LEU A 46 9.82 -10.58 -13.85
CA LEU A 46 10.68 -9.40 -14.07
C LEU A 46 11.97 -9.45 -13.25
N ARG A 47 11.94 -10.09 -12.07
CA ARG A 47 13.10 -10.25 -11.18
C ARG A 47 14.06 -11.33 -11.68
N THR A 48 13.52 -12.43 -12.20
CA THR A 48 14.28 -13.66 -12.46
C THR A 48 14.67 -13.83 -13.92
N SER A 49 13.89 -13.30 -14.86
CA SER A 49 14.12 -13.49 -16.29
C SER A 49 15.35 -12.72 -16.78
N GLN A 50 16.26 -13.44 -17.44
CA GLN A 50 17.44 -12.85 -18.07
C GLN A 50 17.11 -12.27 -19.46
N LYS A 51 16.04 -12.76 -20.12
CA LYS A 51 15.66 -12.36 -21.49
C LYS A 51 15.02 -10.97 -21.49
N SER A 52 15.62 -10.03 -22.21
CA SER A 52 15.16 -8.64 -22.32
C SER A 52 13.76 -8.52 -22.92
N ASP A 53 13.44 -9.30 -23.96
CA ASP A 53 12.15 -9.22 -24.65
C ASP A 53 11.01 -9.71 -23.77
N ILE A 54 11.22 -10.80 -23.03
CA ILE A 54 10.25 -11.30 -22.05
C ILE A 54 10.02 -10.24 -20.96
N ARG A 55 11.08 -9.62 -20.46
CA ARG A 55 10.95 -8.54 -19.45
C ARG A 55 10.18 -7.33 -19.99
N LYS A 56 10.39 -6.93 -21.24
CA LYS A 56 9.63 -5.83 -21.86
C LYS A 56 8.15 -6.17 -21.97
N THR A 57 7.82 -7.35 -22.48
CA THR A 57 6.43 -7.81 -22.63
C THR A 57 5.74 -7.95 -21.27
N ALA A 58 6.40 -8.59 -20.31
CA ALA A 58 5.90 -8.72 -18.94
C ALA A 58 5.70 -7.37 -18.26
N SER A 59 6.63 -6.42 -18.42
CA SER A 59 6.51 -5.08 -17.86
C SER A 59 5.34 -4.30 -18.46
N SER A 60 5.06 -4.48 -19.75
CA SER A 60 3.91 -3.85 -20.40
C SER A 60 2.59 -4.43 -19.89
N ARG A 61 2.49 -5.76 -19.77
CA ARG A 61 1.31 -6.45 -19.21
C ARG A 61 1.06 -6.01 -17.77
N LEU A 62 2.11 -6.03 -16.96
CA LEU A 62 2.06 -5.67 -15.55
C LEU A 62 1.60 -4.22 -15.33
N PHE A 63 2.00 -3.28 -16.20
CA PHE A 63 1.49 -1.91 -16.15
C PHE A 63 -0.04 -1.85 -16.29
N PHE A 64 -0.63 -2.54 -17.27
CA PHE A 64 -2.08 -2.57 -17.46
C PHE A 64 -2.81 -3.26 -16.31
N LEU A 65 -2.21 -4.31 -15.72
CA LEU A 65 -2.76 -4.96 -14.53
C LEU A 65 -2.74 -3.99 -13.33
N TYR A 66 -1.63 -3.29 -13.11
CA TYR A 66 -1.56 -2.29 -12.05
C TYR A 66 -2.55 -1.15 -12.24
N GLU A 67 -2.77 -0.69 -13.47
CA GLU A 67 -3.79 0.31 -13.78
C GLU A 67 -5.19 -0.21 -13.45
N LYS A 68 -5.53 -1.42 -13.92
CA LYS A 68 -6.82 -2.07 -13.69
C LYS A 68 -7.11 -2.26 -12.20
N TYR A 69 -6.11 -2.68 -11.41
CA TYR A 69 -6.23 -2.94 -9.98
C TYR A 69 -5.76 -1.78 -9.09
N ARG A 70 -5.53 -0.59 -9.67
CA ARG A 70 -5.14 0.63 -8.96
C ARG A 70 -3.93 0.48 -8.04
N LYS A 71 -2.93 -0.30 -8.49
CA LYS A 71 -1.63 -0.40 -7.84
C LYS A 71 -0.80 0.80 -8.29
N TYR A 72 -0.92 1.92 -7.58
CA TYR A 72 -0.38 3.22 -8.00
C TYR A 72 1.15 3.31 -7.99
N VAL A 73 1.79 3.02 -6.85
CA VAL A 73 3.26 3.11 -6.68
C VAL A 73 4.04 2.25 -7.67
N PRO A 74 3.73 0.96 -7.88
CA PRO A 74 4.53 0.11 -8.73
C PRO A 74 4.28 0.43 -10.21
N ALA A 75 3.08 0.88 -10.59
CA ALA A 75 2.81 1.44 -11.91
C ALA A 75 3.69 2.67 -12.19
N ILE A 76 3.76 3.61 -11.24
CA ILE A 76 4.62 4.80 -11.34
C ILE A 76 6.08 4.40 -11.48
N LEU A 77 6.56 3.42 -10.70
CA LEU A 77 7.93 2.92 -10.81
C LEU A 77 8.23 2.24 -12.15
N ILE A 78 7.30 1.48 -12.71
CA ILE A 78 7.44 0.92 -14.07
C ILE A 78 7.55 2.04 -15.10
N MET A 79 6.68 3.05 -15.02
CA MET A 79 6.71 4.20 -15.94
C MET A 79 8.05 4.94 -15.87
N ILE A 80 8.53 5.23 -14.66
CA ILE A 80 9.83 5.88 -14.45
C ILE A 80 10.96 5.07 -15.08
N ARG A 81 11.01 3.74 -14.87
CA ARG A 81 12.05 2.88 -15.45
C ARG A 81 11.98 2.81 -16.98
N SER A 82 10.78 2.88 -17.55
CA SER A 82 10.58 2.85 -19.00
C SER A 82 10.93 4.17 -19.70
N GLY A 83 11.11 5.27 -18.94
CA GLY A 83 11.34 6.61 -19.47
C GLY A 83 10.11 7.27 -20.11
N LYS A 84 8.95 6.59 -20.14
CA LYS A 84 7.69 7.08 -20.73
C LYS A 84 6.71 7.56 -19.65
N ILE A 85 7.11 8.60 -18.92
CA ILE A 85 6.32 9.15 -17.81
C ILE A 85 5.13 9.98 -18.33
N THR A 86 5.28 10.60 -19.49
CA THR A 86 4.26 11.45 -20.13
C THR A 86 3.96 10.96 -21.55
N ASP A 87 2.75 11.28 -22.03
CA ASP A 87 2.40 11.11 -23.44
C ASP A 87 3.21 12.09 -24.34
N LYS A 88 3.12 11.93 -25.66
CA LYS A 88 3.78 12.85 -26.62
C LYS A 88 3.34 14.32 -26.46
N LYS A 89 2.26 14.58 -25.72
CA LYS A 89 1.71 15.91 -25.44
C LYS A 89 2.09 16.40 -24.04
N GLY A 90 2.98 15.71 -23.32
CA GLY A 90 3.43 16.07 -21.99
C GLY A 90 2.43 15.77 -20.86
N ARG A 91 1.36 15.04 -21.13
CA ARG A 91 0.32 14.71 -20.13
C ARG A 91 0.65 13.43 -19.39
N TYR A 92 0.41 13.44 -18.08
CA TYR A 92 0.56 12.25 -17.25
C TYR A 92 -0.59 11.26 -17.50
N PRO A 93 -0.35 9.95 -17.37
CA PRO A 93 -1.41 8.94 -17.41
C PRO A 93 -2.46 9.15 -16.31
N SER A 94 -3.68 8.68 -16.57
CA SER A 94 -4.85 8.76 -15.68
C SER A 94 -4.51 8.32 -14.26
N ILE A 95 -3.81 7.19 -14.09
CA ILE A 95 -3.43 6.66 -12.78
C ILE A 95 -2.60 7.64 -11.94
N VAL A 96 -1.74 8.45 -12.56
CA VAL A 96 -0.91 9.45 -11.86
C VAL A 96 -1.74 10.67 -11.53
N SER A 97 -2.53 11.16 -12.49
CA SER A 97 -3.41 12.31 -12.30
C SER A 97 -4.46 12.03 -11.22
N GLU A 98 -5.12 10.88 -11.25
CA GLU A 98 -6.11 10.48 -10.26
C GLU A 98 -5.53 10.43 -8.84
N LEU A 99 -4.33 9.87 -8.67
CA LEU A 99 -3.68 9.82 -7.35
C LEU A 99 -3.22 11.20 -6.90
N ALA A 100 -2.64 12.00 -7.81
CA ALA A 100 -2.18 13.34 -7.51
C ALA A 100 -3.36 14.24 -7.09
N ASP A 101 -4.47 14.18 -7.81
CA ASP A 101 -5.72 14.88 -7.49
C ASP A 101 -6.29 14.40 -6.15
N GLY A 102 -6.30 13.09 -5.89
CA GLY A 102 -6.76 12.50 -4.63
C GLY A 102 -5.89 12.84 -3.42
N LEU A 103 -4.60 13.15 -3.63
CA LEU A 103 -3.67 13.63 -2.61
C LEU A 103 -3.59 15.16 -2.54
N ASN A 104 -4.25 15.87 -3.46
CA ASN A 104 -4.19 17.32 -3.63
C ASN A 104 -2.74 17.84 -3.82
N VAL A 105 -1.97 17.15 -4.65
CA VAL A 105 -0.56 17.46 -4.95
C VAL A 105 -0.34 17.50 -6.47
N SER A 106 0.74 18.15 -6.92
CA SER A 106 1.05 18.15 -8.35
C SER A 106 1.54 16.76 -8.83
N PRO A 107 1.11 16.30 -10.02
CA PRO A 107 1.57 15.03 -10.60
C PRO A 107 3.10 14.94 -10.73
N SER A 108 3.75 16.06 -11.06
CA SER A 108 5.21 16.14 -11.13
C SER A 108 5.87 15.90 -9.77
N SER A 109 5.35 16.50 -8.69
CA SER A 109 5.86 16.29 -7.34
C SER A 109 5.70 14.84 -6.89
N LEU A 110 4.54 14.23 -7.19
CA LEU A 110 4.28 12.81 -6.89
C LEU A 110 5.31 11.90 -7.58
N VAL A 111 5.51 12.06 -8.89
CA VAL A 111 6.47 11.25 -9.66
C VAL A 111 7.90 11.49 -9.17
N SER A 112 8.30 12.74 -8.91
CA SER A 112 9.62 13.08 -8.40
C SER A 112 9.88 12.48 -7.02
N VAL A 113 8.91 12.51 -6.10
CA VAL A 113 9.06 11.89 -4.77
C VAL A 113 9.14 10.38 -4.87
N VAL A 114 8.26 9.73 -5.65
CA VAL A 114 8.32 8.27 -5.84
C VAL A 114 9.66 7.84 -6.45
N SER A 115 10.14 8.57 -7.46
CA SER A 115 11.45 8.33 -8.08
C SER A 115 12.61 8.55 -7.11
N GLY A 116 12.59 9.67 -6.37
CA GLY A 116 13.63 10.04 -5.41
C GLY A 116 13.71 9.06 -4.24
N CYS A 117 12.57 8.66 -3.69
CA CYS A 117 12.53 7.71 -2.57
C CYS A 117 12.91 6.29 -2.97
N ASN A 118 12.78 5.92 -4.25
CA ASN A 118 13.21 4.62 -4.76
C ASN A 118 14.74 4.49 -4.87
N LYS A 119 15.48 5.60 -4.85
CA LYS A 119 16.95 5.60 -4.83
C LYS A 119 17.47 5.58 -3.38
N PRO A 120 18.61 4.92 -3.09
CA PRO A 120 19.25 5.03 -1.78
C PRO A 120 19.69 6.47 -1.54
N ILE A 121 19.57 6.95 -0.30
CA ILE A 121 20.02 8.30 0.07
C ILE A 121 21.52 8.23 0.39
N VAL A 122 22.35 8.71 -0.52
CA VAL A 122 23.80 8.79 -0.34
C VAL A 122 24.14 10.01 0.51
N ASN A 123 24.90 9.79 1.58
CA ASN A 123 25.41 10.76 2.55
C ASN A 123 24.37 11.75 3.15
N PRO A 124 23.77 11.42 4.29
CA PRO A 124 22.55 12.04 4.80
C PRO A 124 22.73 13.28 5.68
N ASP A 125 23.91 13.44 6.28
CA ASP A 125 24.12 14.37 7.40
C ASP A 125 24.33 15.80 6.92
N MET A 126 24.69 15.98 5.65
CA MET A 126 24.89 17.30 5.03
C MET A 126 23.61 18.13 4.90
N TYR A 127 22.43 17.51 5.00
CA TYR A 127 21.14 18.19 4.79
C TYR A 127 20.48 18.71 6.08
N PHE A 128 21.11 18.45 7.22
CA PHE A 128 20.67 18.93 8.55
C PHE A 128 21.41 20.18 9.01
N GLN A 129 22.33 20.73 8.20
CA GLN A 129 22.99 21.99 8.53
C GLN A 129 21.99 23.14 8.41
N GLU A 130 21.58 23.68 9.56
CA GLU A 130 20.92 24.98 9.63
C GLU A 130 21.88 26.03 9.09
N THR A 131 21.47 26.75 8.04
CA THR A 131 22.07 28.06 7.76
C THR A 131 21.69 28.96 8.93
N ASN A 132 22.54 29.05 9.93
CA ASN A 132 22.45 30.11 10.93
C ASN A 132 22.40 31.44 10.17
N PRO A 133 21.45 32.35 10.45
CA PRO A 133 21.55 33.70 9.96
C PRO A 133 22.87 34.26 10.47
N SER A 134 23.74 34.67 9.55
CA SER A 134 25.05 35.23 9.87
C SER A 134 24.86 36.37 10.87
N GLU A 135 25.21 36.13 12.13
CA GLU A 135 25.48 37.23 13.05
C GLU A 135 26.64 38.02 12.47
N THR A 136 26.40 39.30 12.30
CA THR A 136 27.36 40.31 11.90
C THR A 136 28.51 40.31 12.90
N LYS A 137 29.67 39.77 12.52
CA LYS A 137 30.96 40.13 13.12
C LYS A 137 31.99 40.26 12.03
N GLU A 138 32.41 41.51 11.83
CA GLU A 138 33.66 41.88 11.19
C GLU A 138 34.81 41.13 11.87
N GLU A 139 35.60 40.37 11.12
CA GLU A 139 37.04 40.56 10.97
C GLU A 139 37.67 39.36 10.24
N THR A 140 38.24 39.70 9.09
CA THR A 140 39.33 39.08 8.33
C THR A 140 39.90 37.75 8.82
N GLN A 141 39.57 36.65 8.14
CA GLN A 141 40.50 35.53 7.90
C GLN A 141 40.03 34.69 6.71
N ILE A 142 41.01 34.22 5.93
CA ILE A 142 40.90 33.58 4.61
C ILE A 142 39.92 32.41 4.63
N SER A 143 38.73 32.59 4.04
CA SER A 143 37.73 31.53 3.90
C SER A 143 37.96 30.75 2.61
N GLU A 144 38.25 29.45 2.74
CA GLU A 144 38.06 28.46 1.69
C GLU A 144 36.65 28.58 1.06
N PRO A 145 36.46 28.23 -0.22
CA PRO A 145 35.17 28.42 -0.87
C PRO A 145 34.11 27.56 -0.17
N VAL A 146 33.14 28.24 0.47
CA VAL A 146 31.91 27.65 0.98
C VAL A 146 31.19 27.01 -0.21
N VAL A 147 31.32 25.70 -0.36
CA VAL A 147 30.56 24.94 -1.36
C VAL A 147 29.09 24.99 -0.93
N VAL A 148 28.32 25.89 -1.54
CA VAL A 148 26.87 25.93 -1.43
C VAL A 148 26.33 24.65 -2.08
N GLN A 149 26.20 23.57 -1.30
CA GLN A 149 25.61 22.35 -1.80
C GLN A 149 24.10 22.56 -1.96
N GLU A 150 23.65 22.51 -3.22
CA GLU A 150 22.24 22.68 -3.56
C GLU A 150 21.41 21.53 -2.97
N MET A 151 20.31 21.88 -2.27
CA MET A 151 19.42 20.90 -1.66
C MET A 151 18.86 19.94 -2.73
N PRO A 152 18.95 18.60 -2.53
CA PRO A 152 18.45 17.64 -3.50
C PRO A 152 16.97 17.87 -3.81
N LEU A 153 16.60 17.66 -5.07
CA LEU A 153 15.24 17.89 -5.56
C LEU A 153 14.16 17.24 -4.68
N LEU A 154 14.43 16.06 -4.12
CA LEU A 154 13.53 15.36 -3.20
C LEU A 154 13.20 16.22 -1.97
N PHE A 155 14.21 16.72 -1.26
CA PHE A 155 14.04 17.52 -0.05
C PHE A 155 13.43 18.90 -0.37
N LYS A 156 13.76 19.47 -1.53
CA LYS A 156 13.16 20.72 -2.01
C LYS A 156 11.66 20.60 -2.29
N ILE A 157 11.21 19.44 -2.78
CA ILE A 157 9.78 19.18 -2.99
C ILE A 157 9.09 18.88 -1.65
N LEU A 158 9.71 18.05 -0.81
CA LEU A 158 9.15 17.66 0.49
C LEU A 158 9.13 18.81 1.51
N SER A 159 9.92 19.88 1.32
CA SER A 159 9.92 21.05 2.21
C SER A 159 8.64 21.89 2.14
N LYS A 160 7.81 21.69 1.11
CA LYS A 160 6.55 22.41 0.95
C LYS A 160 5.44 21.75 1.76
N LYS A 161 4.68 22.56 2.51
CA LYS A 161 3.55 22.07 3.33
C LYS A 161 2.44 21.37 2.54
N GLU A 162 2.20 21.81 1.29
CA GLU A 162 1.25 21.16 0.37
C GLU A 162 1.60 19.69 0.09
N ASN A 163 2.87 19.33 0.19
CA ASN A 163 3.38 18.00 -0.12
C ASN A 163 3.46 17.08 1.11
N ALA A 164 2.89 17.47 2.25
CA ALA A 164 2.83 16.62 3.44
C ALA A 164 2.29 15.20 3.18
N PRO A 165 1.25 14.98 2.33
CA PRO A 165 0.78 13.63 2.00
C PRO A 165 1.84 12.76 1.30
N LEU A 166 2.79 13.37 0.57
CA LEU A 166 3.85 12.65 -0.15
C LEU A 166 4.83 11.93 0.78
N TYR A 167 4.90 12.31 2.07
CA TYR A 167 5.67 11.55 3.05
C TYR A 167 5.15 10.12 3.23
N LYS A 168 3.84 9.91 3.15
CA LYS A 168 3.23 8.57 3.22
C LYS A 168 3.58 7.74 1.97
N ALA A 169 3.62 8.37 0.80
CA ALA A 169 4.05 7.72 -0.44
C ALA A 169 5.55 7.37 -0.38
N CYS A 170 6.38 8.30 0.10
CA CYS A 170 7.81 8.06 0.28
C CYS A 170 8.09 6.94 1.29
N TYR A 171 7.36 6.92 2.41
CA TYR A 171 7.40 5.84 3.39
C TYR A 171 7.13 4.48 2.72
N ALA A 172 6.03 4.36 1.97
CA ALA A 172 5.67 3.12 1.28
C ALA A 172 6.80 2.66 0.33
N VAL A 173 7.41 3.59 -0.42
CA VAL A 173 8.53 3.27 -1.30
C VAL A 173 9.77 2.82 -0.51
N LYS A 174 10.14 3.53 0.57
CA LYS A 174 11.34 3.21 1.37
C LYS A 174 11.24 1.89 2.12
N ILE A 175 10.07 1.59 2.69
CA ILE A 175 9.83 0.29 3.31
C ILE A 175 9.87 -0.82 2.26
N LYS A 176 9.36 -0.56 1.05
CA LYS A 176 9.48 -1.51 -0.07
C LYS A 176 10.93 -1.74 -0.49
N THR A 177 11.76 -0.71 -0.57
CA THR A 177 13.17 -0.88 -0.95
C THR A 177 14.03 -1.46 0.18
N GLY A 178 13.53 -1.48 1.42
CA GLY A 178 14.30 -1.87 2.60
C GLY A 178 15.31 -0.81 3.05
N ASP A 179 15.22 0.42 2.49
CA ASP A 179 16.08 1.55 2.86
C ASP A 179 15.52 2.24 4.12
N TYR A 180 15.66 1.55 5.25
CA TYR A 180 15.21 2.03 6.56
C TYR A 180 15.98 3.24 7.04
N ASP A 181 17.29 3.27 6.80
CA ASP A 181 18.16 4.38 7.20
C ASP A 181 17.77 5.65 6.44
N GLY A 182 17.55 5.55 5.12
CA GLY A 182 17.07 6.67 4.31
C GLY A 182 15.70 7.19 4.75
N TRP A 183 14.79 6.31 5.17
CA TRP A 183 13.49 6.75 5.71
C TRP A 183 13.63 7.56 6.99
N GLU A 184 14.43 7.11 7.97
CA GLU A 184 14.59 7.82 9.26
C GLU A 184 15.03 9.27 9.06
N LYS A 185 15.87 9.54 8.07
CA LYS A 185 16.33 10.91 7.75
C LYS A 185 15.26 11.75 7.07
N ILE A 186 14.53 11.18 6.11
CA ILE A 186 13.40 11.87 5.48
C ILE A 186 12.37 12.24 6.53
N HIS A 187 12.05 11.29 7.42
CA HIS A 187 11.14 11.49 8.53
C HIS A 187 11.61 12.60 9.47
N ALA A 188 12.86 12.56 9.93
CA ALA A 188 13.47 13.59 10.77
C ALA A 188 13.45 14.98 10.10
N PHE A 189 13.74 15.06 8.80
CA PHE A 189 13.64 16.32 8.04
C PHE A 189 12.21 16.89 8.05
N GLY A 190 11.20 16.04 7.90
CA GLY A 190 9.79 16.45 7.94
C GLY A 190 9.33 16.93 9.32
N GLU A 191 9.87 16.34 10.39
CA GLU A 191 9.63 16.79 11.77
C GLU A 191 10.31 18.13 12.04
N MET A 192 11.60 18.26 11.70
CA MET A 192 12.40 19.47 11.91
C MET A 192 11.80 20.68 11.18
N LYS A 193 11.27 20.50 9.97
CA LYS A 193 10.61 21.57 9.21
C LYS A 193 9.15 21.82 9.61
N GLY A 194 8.61 21.07 10.57
CA GLY A 194 7.22 21.22 11.03
C GLY A 194 6.18 20.95 9.93
N ILE A 195 6.50 20.07 8.98
CA ILE A 195 5.62 19.72 7.84
C ILE A 195 4.73 18.54 8.23
N LEU A 196 5.28 17.60 8.99
CA LEU A 196 4.53 16.47 9.52
C LEU A 196 3.80 16.86 10.79
N ASN A 197 2.48 16.67 10.79
CA ASN A 197 1.69 16.77 12.01
C ASN A 197 2.20 15.73 13.03
N PRO A 198 2.24 16.05 14.35
CA PRO A 198 2.75 15.14 15.37
C PRO A 198 2.08 13.76 15.36
N GLN A 199 0.78 13.70 15.05
CA GLN A 199 0.00 12.46 14.97
C GLN A 199 0.43 11.60 13.78
N THR A 200 0.54 12.20 12.59
CA THR A 200 1.02 11.53 11.38
C THR A 200 2.46 11.07 11.54
N SER A 201 3.30 11.91 12.15
CA SER A 201 4.69 11.59 12.42
C SER A 201 4.82 10.36 13.33
N LEU A 202 4.08 10.35 14.45
CA LEU A 202 4.02 9.23 15.37
C LEU A 202 3.53 7.95 14.69
N ALA A 203 2.46 8.03 13.89
CA ALA A 203 1.92 6.87 13.18
C ALA A 203 2.94 6.27 12.21
N LEU A 204 3.64 7.11 11.45
CA LEU A 204 4.72 6.68 10.55
C LEU A 204 5.90 6.08 11.33
N TYR A 205 6.26 6.65 12.48
CA TYR A 205 7.37 6.18 13.29
C TYR A 205 7.11 4.85 14.00
N ILE A 206 5.87 4.63 14.47
CA ILE A 206 5.44 3.33 15.00
C ILE A 206 5.39 2.30 13.86
N SER A 207 4.82 2.68 12.72
CA SER A 207 4.76 1.81 11.54
C SER A 207 6.16 1.38 11.13
N PHE A 208 7.10 2.33 11.06
CA PHE A 208 8.50 2.04 10.78
C PHE A 208 9.08 0.99 11.74
N THR A 209 8.93 1.15 13.06
CA THR A 209 9.43 0.17 14.04
C THR A 209 8.82 -1.22 13.84
N LEU A 210 7.55 -1.30 13.46
CA LEU A 210 6.89 -2.57 13.19
C LEU A 210 7.47 -3.29 11.96
N HIS A 211 7.90 -2.55 10.94
CA HIS A 211 8.46 -3.12 9.71
C HIS A 211 9.97 -3.38 9.82
N SER A 212 10.73 -2.45 10.40
CA SER A 212 12.19 -2.57 10.51
C SER A 212 12.64 -3.44 11.67
N GLY A 213 11.77 -3.66 12.67
CA GLY A 213 12.13 -4.31 13.93
C GLY A 213 13.09 -3.47 14.81
N ARG A 214 13.39 -2.23 14.42
CA ARG A 214 14.31 -1.34 15.15
C ARG A 214 13.57 -0.56 16.23
N GLY A 215 13.97 -0.80 17.48
CA GLY A 215 13.41 -0.14 18.67
C GLY A 215 12.18 -0.88 19.24
N SER A 216 11.53 -0.24 20.22
CA SER A 216 10.34 -0.80 20.90
C SER A 216 9.07 -0.13 20.41
N ALA A 217 8.29 -0.83 19.57
CA ALA A 217 6.98 -0.37 19.12
C ALA A 217 6.05 -0.10 20.32
N TYR A 218 6.10 -0.96 21.33
CA TYR A 218 5.29 -0.81 22.54
C TYR A 218 5.57 0.51 23.28
N LYS A 219 6.84 0.86 23.51
CA LYS A 219 7.21 2.11 24.20
C LYS A 219 6.67 3.33 23.44
N ARG A 220 6.74 3.30 22.11
CA ARG A 220 6.27 4.38 21.22
C ARG A 220 4.75 4.49 21.17
N ILE A 221 4.05 3.37 21.14
CA ILE A 221 2.59 3.33 21.22
C ILE A 221 2.13 3.87 22.57
N TYR A 222 2.79 3.45 23.66
CA TYR A 222 2.46 3.90 25.01
C TYR A 222 2.72 5.41 25.20
N SER A 223 3.83 5.94 24.67
CA SER A 223 4.07 7.40 24.67
C SER A 223 3.06 8.14 23.80
N GLY A 224 2.68 7.55 22.66
CA GLY A 224 1.64 8.07 21.78
C GLY A 224 0.27 8.19 22.44
N GLY A 225 -0.12 7.17 23.22
CA GLY A 225 -1.39 7.16 23.97
C GLY A 225 -1.47 8.22 25.08
N ARG A 226 -0.34 8.82 25.48
CA ARG A 226 -0.30 9.93 26.44
C ARG A 226 -0.51 11.30 25.78
N LEU A 227 -0.60 11.38 24.46
CA LEU A 227 -0.97 12.60 23.76
C LEU A 227 -2.43 12.91 24.08
N LYS A 228 -2.68 13.81 25.04
CA LYS A 228 -4.02 14.30 25.43
C LYS A 228 -4.80 14.94 24.25
N SER A 229 -4.18 15.12 23.09
CA SER A 229 -4.65 15.85 21.91
C SER A 229 -4.86 15.00 20.65
N LEU A 230 -4.97 13.67 20.76
CA LEU A 230 -5.27 12.83 19.59
C LEU A 230 -6.70 13.06 19.09
N ASN A 231 -6.84 13.34 17.79
CA ASN A 231 -8.14 13.35 17.11
C ASN A 231 -8.66 11.90 16.93
N GLU A 232 -9.91 11.74 16.48
CA GLU A 232 -10.52 10.43 16.30
C GLU A 232 -9.75 9.53 15.32
N GLU A 233 -9.23 10.11 14.23
CA GLU A 233 -8.38 9.40 13.27
C GLU A 233 -7.06 8.91 13.90
N GLY A 234 -6.39 9.75 14.67
CA GLY A 234 -5.15 9.42 15.39
C GLY A 234 -5.37 8.37 16.48
N LYS A 235 -6.52 8.40 17.16
CA LYS A 235 -6.93 7.32 18.09
C LYS A 235 -7.15 6.00 17.34
N SER A 236 -7.86 6.03 16.21
CA SER A 236 -8.07 4.86 15.36
C SER A 236 -6.74 4.29 14.87
N ASP A 237 -5.85 5.12 14.35
CA ASP A 237 -4.53 4.69 13.85
C ASP A 237 -3.64 4.12 14.97
N LEU A 238 -3.64 4.72 16.16
CA LEU A 238 -2.87 4.20 17.29
C LEU A 238 -3.36 2.81 17.73
N LEU A 239 -4.67 2.61 17.85
CA LEU A 239 -5.26 1.33 18.21
C LEU A 239 -5.03 0.28 17.12
N TYR A 240 -5.12 0.68 15.85
CA TYR A 240 -4.80 -0.16 14.70
C TYR A 240 -3.33 -0.65 14.76
N LEU A 241 -2.39 0.27 15.00
CA LEU A 241 -0.96 -0.06 15.08
C LEU A 241 -0.66 -0.95 16.29
N TYR A 242 -1.36 -0.75 17.41
CA TYR A 242 -1.28 -1.65 18.56
C TYR A 242 -1.86 -3.03 18.26
N GLY A 243 -2.98 -3.10 17.55
CA GLY A 243 -3.54 -4.34 17.02
C GLY A 243 -2.53 -5.11 16.17
N LYS A 244 -1.83 -4.42 15.24
CA LYS A 244 -0.73 -5.00 14.45
C LYS A 244 0.41 -5.52 15.30
N PHE A 245 0.87 -4.74 16.28
CA PHE A 245 1.93 -5.16 17.21
C PHE A 245 1.56 -6.46 17.95
N LEU A 246 0.32 -6.55 18.45
CA LEU A 246 -0.18 -7.72 19.16
C LEU A 246 -0.30 -8.93 18.23
N ARG A 247 -0.74 -8.74 16.98
CA ARG A 247 -0.80 -9.80 15.96
C ARG A 247 0.58 -10.39 15.69
N ASN A 248 1.57 -9.54 15.47
CA ASN A 248 2.96 -9.95 15.23
C ASN A 248 3.56 -10.67 16.46
N SER A 249 3.05 -10.40 17.66
CA SER A 249 3.41 -11.08 18.90
C SER A 249 2.65 -12.41 19.13
N GLY A 250 1.75 -12.80 18.22
CA GLY A 250 0.91 -14.00 18.32
C GLY A 250 -0.27 -13.87 19.29
N LYS A 251 -0.61 -12.65 19.75
CA LYS A 251 -1.75 -12.38 20.64
C LYS A 251 -3.00 -12.06 19.82
N TYR A 252 -3.55 -13.05 19.11
CA TYR A 252 -4.61 -12.86 18.13
C TYR A 252 -5.92 -12.32 18.72
N ASP A 253 -6.40 -12.83 19.87
CA ASP A 253 -7.65 -12.36 20.46
C ASP A 253 -7.59 -10.89 20.90
N SER A 254 -6.49 -10.51 21.55
CA SER A 254 -6.27 -9.12 21.93
C SER A 254 -6.16 -8.23 20.68
N SER A 255 -5.40 -8.69 19.68
CA SER A 255 -5.23 -7.98 18.41
C SER A 255 -6.58 -7.72 17.71
N ALA A 256 -7.44 -8.74 17.58
CA ALA A 256 -8.77 -8.61 17.00
C ALA A 256 -9.63 -7.58 17.73
N ARG A 257 -9.58 -7.57 19.07
CA ARG A 257 -10.29 -6.56 19.88
C ARG A 257 -9.78 -5.14 19.59
N TYR A 258 -8.47 -4.93 19.49
CA TYR A 258 -7.92 -3.60 19.20
C TYR A 258 -8.19 -3.14 17.77
N PHE A 259 -8.23 -4.06 16.79
CA PHE A 259 -8.70 -3.73 15.45
C PHE A 259 -10.17 -3.31 15.48
N TRP A 260 -11.05 -4.06 16.12
CA TRP A 260 -12.45 -3.69 16.26
C TRP A 260 -12.62 -2.33 16.94
N MET A 261 -11.91 -2.09 18.05
CA MET A 261 -11.91 -0.78 18.75
C MET A 261 -11.40 0.35 17.86
N SER A 262 -10.43 0.14 16.97
CA SER A 262 -9.99 1.21 16.06
C SER A 262 -11.15 1.72 15.17
N GLY A 263 -12.06 0.81 14.78
CA GLY A 263 -13.23 1.09 13.95
C GLY A 263 -14.30 1.93 14.63
N SER A 264 -14.38 1.91 15.97
CA SER A 264 -15.33 2.76 16.70
C SER A 264 -14.96 4.24 16.61
N TYR A 265 -13.68 4.55 16.39
CA TYR A 265 -13.19 5.91 16.22
C TYR A 265 -13.23 6.37 14.75
N ALA A 266 -12.59 5.61 13.85
CA ALA A 266 -12.53 5.91 12.42
C ALA A 266 -12.22 4.65 11.58
N ASN A 267 -12.42 4.72 10.26
CA ASN A 267 -12.05 3.66 9.32
C ASN A 267 -12.68 2.29 9.61
N LYS A 268 -14.02 2.27 9.73
CA LYS A 268 -14.83 1.06 10.00
C LYS A 268 -14.50 -0.10 9.05
N ASN A 269 -14.36 0.16 7.76
CA ASN A 269 -14.03 -0.87 6.78
C ASN A 269 -12.67 -1.53 7.07
N ARG A 270 -11.62 -0.73 7.30
CA ARG A 270 -10.28 -1.21 7.67
C ARG A 270 -10.33 -2.07 8.94
N SER A 271 -11.07 -1.61 9.95
CA SER A 271 -11.21 -2.32 11.22
C SER A 271 -11.86 -3.70 11.05
N ALA A 272 -12.93 -3.78 10.26
CA ALA A 272 -13.66 -5.03 10.02
C ALA A 272 -12.79 -6.04 9.28
N ILE A 273 -12.08 -5.61 8.24
CA ILE A 273 -11.18 -6.46 7.45
C ILE A 273 -10.06 -7.02 8.32
N GLU A 274 -9.36 -6.17 9.09
CA GLU A 274 -8.21 -6.63 9.89
C GLU A 274 -8.64 -7.49 11.08
N THR A 275 -9.83 -7.24 11.63
CA THR A 275 -10.46 -8.12 12.61
C THR A 275 -10.74 -9.49 11.98
N ALA A 276 -11.37 -9.53 10.80
CA ALA A 276 -11.66 -10.76 10.07
C ALA A 276 -10.39 -11.56 9.74
N LYS A 277 -9.35 -10.90 9.20
CA LYS A 277 -8.05 -11.52 8.92
C LYS A 277 -7.43 -12.17 10.17
N THR A 278 -7.52 -11.48 11.31
CA THR A 278 -6.94 -11.93 12.58
C THR A 278 -7.73 -13.08 13.19
N LEU A 279 -9.06 -13.06 13.08
CA LEU A 279 -9.91 -14.17 13.51
C LEU A 279 -9.72 -15.40 12.62
N LEU A 280 -9.52 -15.21 11.32
CA LEU A 280 -9.29 -16.31 10.37
C LEU A 280 -8.04 -17.11 10.74
N ILE A 281 -6.90 -16.45 10.93
CA ILE A 281 -5.65 -17.13 11.31
C ILE A 281 -5.74 -17.78 12.71
N SER A 282 -6.61 -17.28 13.59
CA SER A 282 -6.87 -17.90 14.89
C SER A 282 -7.75 -19.17 14.83
N GLY A 283 -8.26 -19.53 13.65
CA GLY A 283 -9.13 -20.70 13.44
C GLY A 283 -10.63 -20.39 13.55
N ARG A 284 -11.02 -19.13 13.79
CA ARG A 284 -12.42 -18.69 13.99
C ARG A 284 -13.05 -18.26 12.66
N LYS A 285 -13.08 -19.15 11.66
CA LYS A 285 -13.54 -18.83 10.29
C LYS A 285 -14.97 -18.26 10.25
N GLN A 286 -15.92 -18.91 10.93
CA GLN A 286 -17.33 -18.48 10.90
C GLN A 286 -17.50 -17.05 11.40
N GLU A 287 -16.82 -16.72 12.50
CA GLU A 287 -16.83 -15.37 13.06
C GLU A 287 -16.08 -14.38 12.17
N ALA A 288 -14.93 -14.75 11.61
CA ALA A 288 -14.20 -13.92 10.66
C ALA A 288 -15.08 -13.50 9.48
N CYS A 289 -15.85 -14.44 8.91
CA CYS A 289 -16.74 -14.15 7.80
C CYS A 289 -17.98 -13.32 8.21
N SER A 290 -18.39 -13.35 9.48
CA SER A 290 -19.48 -12.51 9.99
C SER A 290 -19.16 -11.00 9.99
N TYR A 291 -17.86 -10.64 10.04
CA TYR A 291 -17.40 -9.26 9.94
C TYR A 291 -17.42 -8.72 8.50
N LEU A 292 -17.63 -9.57 7.51
CA LEU A 292 -17.64 -9.20 6.09
C LEU A 292 -19.08 -9.18 5.56
N THR A 293 -19.41 -8.12 4.83
CA THR A 293 -20.67 -8.04 4.09
C THR A 293 -20.53 -8.67 2.71
N LYS A 294 -21.62 -9.20 2.12
CA LYS A 294 -21.61 -9.69 0.72
C LYS A 294 -21.23 -8.63 -0.32
N SER A 295 -21.44 -7.35 0.00
CA SER A 295 -21.01 -6.19 -0.80
C SER A 295 -19.55 -5.77 -0.54
N PHE A 296 -18.77 -6.62 0.11
CA PHE A 296 -17.35 -6.38 0.34
C PHE A 296 -16.62 -6.30 -1.01
N PHE A 297 -15.93 -5.19 -1.25
CA PHE A 297 -15.10 -5.00 -2.42
C PHE A 297 -13.63 -5.17 -2.01
N PRO A 298 -12.96 -6.23 -2.48
CA PRO A 298 -11.58 -6.46 -2.13
C PRO A 298 -10.69 -5.40 -2.78
N GLY A 299 -9.84 -4.78 -1.97
CA GLY A 299 -8.87 -3.79 -2.42
C GLY A 299 -7.50 -4.38 -2.75
N ASP A 300 -7.23 -5.63 -2.37
CA ASP A 300 -5.97 -6.32 -2.63
C ASP A 300 -6.09 -7.84 -2.65
N GLU A 301 -4.99 -8.52 -2.96
CA GLU A 301 -4.89 -9.97 -3.11
C GLU A 301 -5.29 -10.71 -1.83
N SER A 302 -4.90 -10.18 -0.68
CA SER A 302 -5.23 -10.77 0.63
C SER A 302 -6.72 -10.64 0.95
N GLU A 303 -7.32 -9.50 0.60
CA GLU A 303 -8.74 -9.23 0.75
C GLU A 303 -9.58 -10.06 -0.24
N GLU A 304 -9.14 -10.21 -1.49
CA GLU A 304 -9.81 -11.09 -2.48
C GLU A 304 -9.74 -12.55 -2.01
N LEU A 305 -8.60 -13.02 -1.51
CA LEU A 305 -8.50 -14.38 -0.98
C LEU A 305 -9.43 -14.58 0.23
N LEU A 306 -9.49 -13.61 1.14
CA LEU A 306 -10.42 -13.63 2.26
C LEU A 306 -11.88 -13.70 1.79
N PHE A 307 -12.24 -12.90 0.78
CA PHE A 307 -13.57 -12.91 0.19
C PHE A 307 -13.91 -14.30 -0.40
N ARG A 308 -12.97 -14.94 -1.09
CA ARG A 308 -13.16 -16.30 -1.64
C ARG A 308 -13.37 -17.34 -0.55
N ILE A 309 -12.58 -17.29 0.51
CA ILE A 309 -12.69 -18.20 1.67
C ILE A 309 -14.07 -18.08 2.33
N CYS A 310 -14.60 -16.86 2.45
CA CYS A 310 -15.85 -16.60 3.14
C CYS A 310 -17.11 -16.80 2.28
N PHE A 311 -17.06 -16.50 0.98
CA PHE A 311 -18.27 -16.43 0.15
C PHE A 311 -18.27 -17.35 -1.08
N LYS A 312 -17.10 -17.79 -1.58
CA LYS A 312 -17.02 -18.60 -2.81
C LYS A 312 -16.76 -20.09 -2.57
N ASN A 313 -16.92 -20.59 -1.33
CA ASN A 313 -16.65 -21.99 -0.95
C ASN A 313 -15.32 -22.52 -1.50
N PHE A 314 -14.28 -21.69 -1.41
CA PHE A 314 -12.97 -21.93 -2.03
C PHE A 314 -12.27 -23.21 -1.54
N GLU A 315 -12.64 -23.72 -0.35
CA GLU A 315 -12.08 -24.95 0.23
C GLU A 315 -12.42 -26.23 -0.58
N ASN A 316 -13.48 -26.19 -1.39
CA ASN A 316 -13.92 -27.36 -2.18
C ASN A 316 -13.32 -27.37 -3.59
N THR A 317 -12.61 -26.32 -3.98
CA THR A 317 -11.95 -26.22 -5.29
C THR A 317 -10.45 -26.40 -5.08
N TYR A 318 -9.86 -27.42 -5.68
CA TYR A 318 -8.40 -27.57 -5.67
C TYR A 318 -7.78 -26.37 -6.40
N PRO A 319 -7.02 -25.49 -5.71
CA PRO A 319 -6.40 -24.36 -6.36
C PRO A 319 -5.37 -24.84 -7.38
N SER A 320 -5.26 -24.16 -8.52
CA SER A 320 -4.23 -24.45 -9.52
C SER A 320 -2.82 -24.28 -8.93
N GLN A 321 -1.83 -24.94 -9.53
CA GLN A 321 -0.44 -24.85 -9.04
C GLN A 321 0.09 -23.42 -9.16
N GLU A 322 -0.31 -22.72 -10.22
CA GLU A 322 -0.03 -21.32 -10.52
C GLU A 322 -0.59 -20.41 -9.42
N PHE A 323 -1.84 -20.66 -8.99
CA PHE A 323 -2.45 -19.91 -7.89
C PHE A 323 -1.72 -20.13 -6.56
N LEU A 324 -1.38 -21.39 -6.24
CA LEU A 324 -0.59 -21.69 -5.04
C LEU A 324 0.79 -21.03 -5.08
N LYS A 325 1.43 -20.97 -6.25
CA LYS A 325 2.71 -20.30 -6.46
C LYS A 325 2.60 -18.79 -6.27
N ALA A 326 1.55 -18.17 -6.81
CA ALA A 326 1.24 -16.76 -6.61
C ALA A 326 1.06 -16.44 -5.12
N VAL A 327 0.26 -17.22 -4.38
CA VAL A 327 0.06 -17.00 -2.94
C VAL A 327 1.34 -17.21 -2.13
N LYS A 328 2.21 -18.16 -2.51
CA LYS A 328 3.53 -18.34 -1.88
C LYS A 328 4.45 -17.14 -2.10
N ILE A 329 4.50 -16.61 -3.33
CA ILE A 329 5.25 -15.38 -3.64
C ILE A 329 4.72 -14.23 -2.80
N LEU A 330 3.40 -14.00 -2.81
CA LEU A 330 2.76 -12.96 -2.00
C LEU A 330 3.06 -13.10 -0.50
N ASN A 331 2.99 -14.30 0.06
CA ASN A 331 3.27 -14.53 1.47
C ASN A 331 4.74 -14.33 1.84
N ASN A 332 5.66 -14.60 0.91
CA ASN A 332 7.09 -14.37 1.13
C ASN A 332 7.43 -12.89 1.02
N ASP A 333 6.80 -12.19 0.08
CA ASP A 333 6.97 -10.76 -0.12
C ASP A 333 6.35 -9.99 1.04
N THR A 334 5.03 -10.13 1.25
CA THR A 334 4.27 -9.48 2.33
C THR A 334 3.44 -10.51 3.11
N PRO A 335 3.96 -11.02 4.23
CA PRO A 335 3.21 -11.94 5.08
C PRO A 335 1.88 -11.33 5.53
N ASP A 336 0.79 -12.03 5.26
CA ASP A 336 -0.55 -11.65 5.67
C ASP A 336 -1.26 -12.87 6.29
N PRO A 337 -2.04 -12.68 7.38
CA PRO A 337 -2.77 -13.76 8.04
C PRO A 337 -3.62 -14.63 7.10
N VAL A 338 -4.17 -14.04 6.03
CA VAL A 338 -5.01 -14.78 5.09
C VAL A 338 -4.18 -15.75 4.25
N PHE A 339 -3.00 -15.32 3.78
CA PHE A 339 -2.09 -16.18 3.03
C PHE A 339 -1.55 -17.31 3.91
N GLU A 340 -1.17 -17.00 5.15
CA GLU A 340 -0.68 -18.00 6.11
C GLU A 340 -1.73 -19.06 6.43
N TYR A 341 -2.98 -18.64 6.64
CA TYR A 341 -4.11 -19.54 6.83
C TYR A 341 -4.31 -20.45 5.63
N PHE A 342 -4.34 -19.87 4.42
CA PHE A 342 -4.56 -20.61 3.18
C PHE A 342 -3.44 -21.62 2.88
N LEU A 343 -2.18 -21.28 3.17
CA LEU A 343 -1.04 -22.17 2.98
C LEU A 343 -0.93 -23.26 4.08
N GLY A 344 -1.86 -23.30 5.03
CA GLY A 344 -1.92 -24.35 6.05
C GLY A 344 -0.80 -24.26 7.10
N LYS A 345 -0.21 -23.08 7.32
CA LYS A 345 0.74 -22.89 8.43
C LYS A 345 -0.02 -23.03 9.76
N LYS A 346 0.08 -24.22 10.37
CA LYS A 346 -0.45 -24.47 11.72
C LYS A 346 0.12 -23.45 12.69
N ILE A 347 -0.76 -22.79 13.44
CA ILE A 347 -0.40 -21.97 14.60
C ILE A 347 0.51 -22.83 15.49
N PRO A 348 1.75 -22.42 15.78
CA PRO A 348 2.57 -23.17 16.70
C PRO A 348 1.91 -23.12 18.08
N ILE A 349 1.41 -24.27 18.51
CA ILE A 349 1.05 -24.53 19.91
C ILE A 349 2.32 -24.20 20.71
N LYS A 350 2.23 -23.23 21.62
CA LYS A 350 3.36 -22.73 22.43
C LYS A 350 4.19 -23.87 23.01
N PRO A 351 5.50 -23.64 23.15
CA PRO A 351 6.04 -23.59 24.49
C PRO A 351 6.46 -22.17 24.86
N LYS A 352 6.39 -21.89 26.16
CA LYS A 352 6.75 -20.61 26.80
C LYS A 352 8.15 -20.14 26.36
N ASN A 353 8.28 -18.82 26.25
CA ASN A 353 9.53 -18.08 26.21
C ASN A 353 10.46 -18.37 25.02
N ARG A 354 10.07 -17.91 23.84
CA ARG A 354 11.01 -17.27 22.91
C ARG A 354 10.29 -16.13 22.21
N ILE A 355 10.77 -14.91 22.42
CA ILE A 355 10.50 -13.79 21.53
C ILE A 355 11.00 -14.28 20.16
N ARG A 356 10.07 -14.61 19.25
CA ARG A 356 10.44 -14.86 17.86
C ARG A 356 10.85 -13.51 17.30
N THR A 357 12.16 -13.30 17.18
CA THR A 357 12.69 -12.40 16.17
C THR A 357 12.29 -13.00 14.83
N ILE A 358 11.15 -12.58 14.31
CA ILE A 358 10.84 -12.81 12.90
C ILE A 358 11.88 -11.98 12.17
N ARG A 359 12.99 -12.60 11.76
CA ARG A 359 13.81 -12.09 10.65
C ARG A 359 12.88 -12.13 9.44
N THR A 360 12.16 -11.04 9.21
CA THR A 360 11.57 -10.76 7.92
C THR A 360 12.74 -10.71 6.94
N ASN A 361 12.75 -11.61 5.95
CA ASN A 361 13.63 -11.42 4.81
C ASN A 361 13.31 -10.03 4.23
N SER A 362 14.33 -9.18 4.22
CA SER A 362 14.25 -7.80 3.78
C SER A 362 14.13 -7.75 2.26
N THR A 363 12.96 -8.11 1.73
CA THR A 363 12.61 -7.82 0.35
C THR A 363 11.11 -7.53 0.25
N ARG A 364 10.80 -6.24 0.19
CA ARG A 364 9.65 -5.63 -0.51
C ARG A 364 8.25 -5.86 0.08
N ILE A 365 7.84 -4.92 0.94
CA ILE A 365 6.53 -4.88 1.61
C ILE A 365 5.81 -3.51 1.49
N THR A 366 4.50 -3.59 1.21
CA THR A 366 3.35 -2.67 1.39
C THR A 366 3.21 -1.36 0.60
N GLU A 367 2.18 -1.31 -0.26
CA GLU A 367 1.67 -0.11 -0.94
C GLU A 367 0.30 0.37 -0.44
N ASN A 368 -0.41 -0.43 0.35
CA ASN A 368 -1.85 -0.25 0.56
C ASN A 368 -2.27 0.47 1.85
N PHE A 369 -1.32 0.94 2.66
CA PHE A 369 -1.63 1.38 4.03
C PHE A 369 -2.25 2.79 4.12
N TRP A 370 -1.95 3.68 3.17
CA TRP A 370 -2.34 5.11 3.26
C TRP A 370 -3.07 5.69 2.06
N MET A 371 -3.08 4.99 0.92
CA MET A 371 -3.68 5.50 -0.33
C MET A 371 -5.11 5.00 -0.57
N LYS A 372 -5.64 4.12 0.30
CA LYS A 372 -7.02 3.62 0.19
C LYS A 372 -8.08 4.71 0.45
N ASP A 373 -7.73 5.79 1.17
CA ASP A 373 -8.67 6.85 1.59
C ASP A 373 -8.68 8.09 0.68
N CYS A 374 -7.95 8.09 -0.45
CA CYS A 374 -7.94 9.20 -1.41
C CYS A 374 -9.23 9.36 -2.25
N SER A 375 -10.34 8.69 -1.90
CA SER A 375 -11.64 8.98 -2.51
C SER A 375 -12.84 8.55 -1.65
N PRO A 376 -13.59 9.53 -1.10
CA PRO A 376 -15.02 9.39 -0.87
C PRO A 376 -15.86 10.27 -1.83
N ALA A 377 -15.31 10.72 -2.96
CA ALA A 377 -16.05 11.57 -3.91
C ALA A 377 -16.18 10.88 -5.29
N LYS A 378 -17.44 10.62 -5.68
CA LYS A 378 -17.94 9.97 -6.92
C LYS A 378 -18.06 8.43 -6.92
N ARG A 379 -18.65 7.84 -5.87
CA ARG A 379 -19.26 6.50 -5.94
C ARG A 379 -20.78 6.49 -6.20
N ILE A 380 -21.26 7.43 -7.02
CA ILE A 380 -22.63 7.39 -7.60
C ILE A 380 -22.51 7.78 -9.07
N ARG A 381 -22.24 6.81 -9.96
CA ARG A 381 -22.58 6.82 -11.40
C ARG A 381 -22.18 5.54 -12.16
N LEU A 382 -22.30 4.37 -11.51
CA LEU A 382 -22.10 3.07 -12.18
C LEU A 382 -23.22 2.08 -11.81
N LEU A 383 -24.45 2.59 -11.70
CA LEU A 383 -25.67 1.77 -11.57
C LEU A 383 -26.73 2.05 -12.64
N PHE A 384 -26.44 2.89 -13.64
CA PHE A 384 -27.28 3.02 -14.84
C PHE A 384 -26.39 3.08 -16.07
N GLY A 385 -26.16 1.92 -16.67
CA GLY A 385 -25.31 1.80 -17.85
C GLY A 385 -25.51 0.51 -18.64
N ILE A 386 -26.65 -0.17 -18.48
CA ILE A 386 -27.12 -1.19 -19.42
C ILE A 386 -28.65 -1.05 -19.49
N ILE A 387 -29.11 -0.17 -20.37
CA ILE A 387 -30.31 -0.24 -21.23
C ILE A 387 -30.38 1.14 -21.90
N ALA A 388 -29.87 1.20 -23.14
CA ALA A 388 -30.36 2.05 -24.25
C ALA A 388 -29.35 1.96 -25.40
N LYS A 389 -29.45 0.87 -26.14
CA LYS A 389 -28.94 0.75 -27.51
C LYS A 389 -29.95 1.48 -28.40
N LYS A 390 -29.47 2.26 -29.39
CA LYS A 390 -30.24 3.05 -30.39
C LYS A 390 -31.00 4.24 -29.77
N THR A 391 -30.99 5.48 -30.26
CA THR A 391 -30.94 6.00 -31.63
C THR A 391 -30.96 7.54 -31.53
N GLU A 392 -30.13 8.25 -32.29
CA GLU A 392 -30.38 9.62 -32.79
C GLU A 392 -29.67 9.69 -34.16
N ARG A 393 -30.17 10.32 -35.23
CA ARG A 393 -31.42 11.02 -35.55
C ARG A 393 -31.42 11.27 -37.07
N SER A 394 -32.58 11.69 -37.58
CA SER A 394 -32.87 12.45 -38.82
C SER A 394 -33.82 11.67 -39.74
N PHE A 395 -34.89 12.21 -40.35
CA PHE A 395 -35.30 13.56 -40.74
C PHE A 395 -36.86 13.62 -40.77
N TYR A 396 -37.48 14.67 -40.20
CA TYR A 396 -38.72 15.39 -40.65
C TYR A 396 -40.11 14.67 -40.81
N PRO A 397 -41.26 15.39 -40.92
CA PRO A 397 -42.33 15.36 -39.91
C PRO A 397 -43.73 14.98 -40.44
N ALA A 398 -44.73 14.90 -39.56
CA ALA A 398 -46.03 15.61 -39.62
C ALA A 398 -47.24 14.80 -39.08
N ARG A 399 -48.18 15.58 -38.50
CA ARG A 399 -49.64 15.40 -38.37
C ARG A 399 -50.23 14.63 -37.16
N LEU A 400 -50.86 15.46 -36.32
CA LEU A 400 -52.30 15.52 -35.97
C LEU A 400 -52.89 14.67 -34.84
N SER A 401 -53.68 15.41 -34.05
CA SER A 401 -54.91 15.07 -33.31
C SER A 401 -54.74 14.30 -31.98
N SER A 402 -54.94 14.97 -30.84
CA SER A 402 -56.22 15.17 -30.11
C SER A 402 -56.50 13.97 -29.19
N PHE A 403 -56.92 14.05 -27.93
CA PHE A 403 -57.78 14.97 -27.19
C PHE A 403 -57.54 14.77 -25.67
N ALA A 404 -57.98 15.76 -24.89
CA ALA A 404 -58.55 15.65 -23.54
C ALA A 404 -57.63 15.36 -22.32
N ASN A 405 -57.24 16.45 -21.66
CA ASN A 405 -57.23 16.63 -20.19
C ASN A 405 -58.68 16.57 -19.63
N PRO A 406 -58.92 16.67 -18.30
CA PRO A 406 -58.07 16.45 -17.11
C PRO A 406 -58.82 15.61 -16.04
N VAL A 407 -58.22 15.35 -14.87
CA VAL A 407 -58.80 15.64 -13.52
C VAL A 407 -57.70 15.35 -12.49
N ALA A 408 -57.32 16.40 -11.77
CA ALA A 408 -56.66 16.36 -10.46
C ALA A 408 -57.72 16.75 -9.41
N PRO A 409 -57.40 16.97 -8.12
CA PRO A 409 -56.64 16.19 -7.13
C PRO A 409 -57.43 16.06 -5.81
N ILE A 410 -57.13 15.13 -4.90
CA ILE A 410 -57.47 15.32 -3.47
C ILE A 410 -56.35 14.82 -2.55
N TYR A 411 -56.15 15.65 -1.53
CA TYR A 411 -55.15 15.80 -0.48
C TYR A 411 -55.38 14.89 0.76
N LEU A 412 -54.43 14.95 1.73
CA LEU A 412 -54.47 14.54 3.16
C LEU A 412 -54.06 13.07 3.45
N ARG A 413 -53.33 12.71 4.51
CA ARG A 413 -52.80 13.40 5.71
C ARG A 413 -51.77 12.47 6.38
N LYS A 414 -50.90 13.09 7.21
CA LYS A 414 -50.10 12.53 8.32
C LYS A 414 -50.66 11.26 8.98
N ILE A 415 -49.79 10.28 9.28
CA ILE A 415 -49.23 9.95 10.61
C ILE A 415 -47.82 9.41 10.39
#